data_AF-A0A1G3WID0-F1
#
_entry.id   AF-A0A1G3WID0-F1
#
_cell.length_a   1.000
_cell.length_b   1.000
_cell.length_c   1.000
_cell.angle_alpha   90.00
_cell.angle_beta   90.00
_cell.angle_gamma   90.00
#
_symmetry.space_group_name_H-M   'P 1'
#
loop_
_entity.id
_entity.type
_entity.pdbx_description
1 polymer ?
#
loop_
_entity_poly.entity_id
_entity_poly.type
_entity_poly.pdbx_seq_one_letter_code
_entity_poly.pdbx_strand_id
1 'polypeptide(L)'
;MKERSLLYFITAVVTTVLFLVSILITTQRWFDTYGVMAMPSWYMFLIPVILLWVGWFFEVKGYLLAASILLSILLGGQFDYTGLVNGSQFVPSLYAPMVRTVYVLGLMLLIGSTGLGYFTYHQLHQIKK
;
A
#
# COMPACT_ATOMS: atom_id res chain seq x y z
N MET A 1 -14.26 23.10 -16.56
CA MET A 1 -13.96 21.97 -15.67
C MET A 1 -12.69 22.33 -14.91
N LYS A 2 -12.69 22.25 -13.56
CA LYS A 2 -11.46 22.48 -12.78
C LYS A 2 -10.44 21.40 -13.16
N GLU A 3 -9.18 21.78 -13.37
CA GLU A 3 -8.10 20.82 -13.61
C GLU A 3 -7.93 19.97 -12.36
N ARG A 4 -8.40 18.72 -12.43
CA ARG A 4 -8.24 17.76 -11.35
C ARG A 4 -6.76 17.44 -11.18
N SER A 5 -6.33 17.28 -9.94
CA SER A 5 -4.92 16.94 -9.65
C SER A 5 -4.56 15.57 -10.24
N LEU A 6 -3.70 15.59 -11.25
CA LEU A 6 -3.15 14.39 -11.88
C LEU A 6 -2.26 13.61 -10.89
N LEU A 7 -1.54 14.30 -10.00
CA LEU A 7 -0.73 13.66 -8.94
C LEU A 7 -1.59 12.88 -7.94
N TYR A 8 -2.75 13.43 -7.54
CA TYR A 8 -3.70 12.70 -6.69
C TYR A 8 -4.23 11.47 -7.45
N PHE A 9 -4.64 11.62 -8.70
CA PHE A 9 -5.06 10.48 -9.52
C PHE A 9 -3.99 9.37 -9.55
N ILE A 10 -2.72 9.71 -9.83
CA ILE A 10 -1.61 8.75 -9.84
C ILE A 10 -1.48 8.06 -8.47
N THR A 11 -1.56 8.80 -7.37
CA THR A 11 -1.49 8.23 -6.02
C THR A 11 -2.61 7.22 -5.76
N ALA A 12 -3.84 7.55 -6.17
CA ALA A 12 -4.99 6.65 -6.05
C ALA A 12 -4.78 5.38 -6.90
N VAL A 13 -4.27 5.51 -8.12
CA VAL A 13 -3.98 4.38 -9.01
C VAL A 13 -2.89 3.48 -8.43
N VAL A 14 -1.76 4.03 -7.97
CA VAL A 14 -0.66 3.24 -7.39
C VAL A 14 -1.13 2.47 -6.15
N THR A 15 -1.91 3.12 -5.28
CA THR A 15 -2.50 2.45 -4.11
C THR A 15 -3.51 1.37 -4.51
N THR A 16 -4.25 1.58 -5.61
CA THR A 16 -5.16 0.56 -6.17
C THR A 16 -4.38 -0.64 -6.72
N VAL A 17 -3.22 -0.43 -7.34
CA VAL A 17 -2.34 -1.52 -7.78
C VAL A 17 -1.86 -2.34 -6.58
N LEU A 18 -1.43 -1.67 -5.49
CA LEU A 18 -1.06 -2.33 -4.24
C LEU A 18 -2.22 -3.18 -3.69
N PHE A 19 -3.45 -2.66 -3.71
CA PHE A 19 -4.65 -3.39 -3.31
C PHE A 19 -4.94 -4.62 -4.19
N LEU A 20 -4.87 -4.46 -5.51
CA LEU A 20 -5.08 -5.57 -6.45
C LEU A 20 -4.01 -6.65 -6.30
N VAL A 21 -2.76 -6.27 -6.11
CA VAL A 21 -1.66 -7.20 -5.83
C VAL A 21 -1.95 -8.00 -4.56
N SER A 22 -2.41 -7.34 -3.49
CA SER A 22 -2.81 -8.02 -2.24
C SER A 22 -3.91 -9.05 -2.47
N ILE A 23 -4.94 -8.73 -3.27
CA ILE A 23 -6.00 -9.68 -3.66
C ILE A 23 -5.44 -10.86 -4.46
N LEU A 24 -4.55 -10.61 -5.42
CA LEU A 24 -3.99 -11.70 -6.23
C LEU A 24 -3.18 -12.68 -5.39
N ILE A 25 -2.41 -12.18 -4.43
CA ILE A 25 -1.59 -13.01 -3.57
C ILE A 25 -2.45 -13.86 -2.63
N THR A 26 -3.63 -13.39 -2.19
CA THR A 26 -4.50 -14.17 -1.30
C THR A 26 -5.06 -15.43 -1.95
N THR A 27 -5.02 -15.53 -3.27
CA THR A 27 -5.44 -16.73 -4.01
C THR A 27 -4.39 -17.86 -3.96
N GLN A 28 -3.18 -17.59 -3.49
CA GLN A 28 -2.10 -18.56 -3.47
C GLN A 28 -2.24 -19.53 -2.31
N ARG A 29 -2.00 -20.83 -2.56
CA ARG A 29 -2.14 -21.91 -1.54
C ARG A 29 -1.30 -21.71 -0.28
N TRP A 30 -0.19 -20.98 -0.38
CA TRP A 30 0.70 -20.73 0.76
C TRP A 30 0.26 -19.52 1.61
N PHE A 31 -0.70 -18.72 1.13
CA PHE A 31 -1.12 -17.47 1.76
C PHE A 31 -1.77 -17.70 3.13
N ASP A 32 -2.56 -18.76 3.29
CA ASP A 32 -3.23 -19.05 4.57
C ASP A 32 -2.22 -19.25 5.71
N THR A 33 -1.01 -19.75 5.39
CA THR A 33 0.03 -20.04 6.38
C THR A 33 1.05 -18.91 6.52
N TYR A 34 1.48 -18.28 5.41
CA TYR A 34 2.60 -17.33 5.39
C TYR A 34 2.22 -15.94 4.87
N GLY A 35 0.97 -15.76 4.41
CA GLY A 35 0.49 -14.54 3.75
C GLY A 35 0.57 -13.30 4.63
N VAL A 36 0.20 -13.43 5.91
CA VAL A 36 0.26 -12.33 6.89
C VAL A 36 1.67 -11.76 7.02
N MET A 37 2.69 -12.62 6.95
CA MET A 37 4.09 -12.20 7.04
C MET A 37 4.55 -11.53 5.74
N ALA A 38 3.97 -11.93 4.60
CA ALA A 38 4.39 -11.46 3.29
C ALA A 38 3.77 -10.10 2.92
N MET A 39 2.50 -9.86 3.25
CA MET A 39 1.81 -8.64 2.87
C MET A 39 0.60 -8.38 3.76
N PRO A 40 0.21 -7.11 4.02
CA PRO A 40 -1.06 -6.85 4.67
C PRO A 40 -2.22 -7.43 3.87
N SER A 41 -3.26 -7.85 4.58
CA SER A 41 -4.44 -8.45 3.95
C SER A 41 -5.20 -7.41 3.12
N TRP A 42 -5.81 -7.86 2.03
CA TRP A 42 -6.50 -7.00 1.05
C TRP A 42 -7.54 -6.07 1.68
N TYR A 43 -8.28 -6.55 2.69
CA TYR A 43 -9.33 -5.78 3.36
C TYR A 43 -8.78 -4.57 4.13
N MET A 44 -7.52 -4.59 4.56
CA MET A 44 -6.87 -3.46 5.22
C MET A 44 -6.64 -2.28 4.26
N PHE A 45 -6.56 -2.55 2.96
CA PHE A 45 -6.38 -1.53 1.92
C PHE A 45 -7.71 -0.94 1.40
N LEU A 46 -8.86 -1.56 1.70
CA LEU A 46 -10.16 -1.07 1.24
C LEU A 46 -10.41 0.39 1.66
N ILE A 47 -10.23 0.70 2.95
CA ILE A 47 -10.48 2.04 3.49
C ILE A 47 -9.54 3.07 2.85
N PRO A 48 -8.20 2.87 2.83
CA PRO A 48 -7.29 3.78 2.13
C PRO A 48 -7.66 4.01 0.66
N VAL A 49 -7.98 2.95 -0.09
CA VAL A 49 -8.32 3.06 -1.52
C VAL A 49 -9.60 3.85 -1.72
N ILE A 50 -10.65 3.57 -0.94
CA ILE A 50 -11.93 4.29 -1.02
C ILE A 50 -11.71 5.78 -0.68
N LEU A 51 -10.97 6.08 0.39
CA LEU A 51 -10.66 7.46 0.76
C LEU A 51 -9.91 8.21 -0.34
N LEU A 52 -8.95 7.56 -1.01
CA LEU A 52 -8.21 8.17 -2.11
C LEU A 52 -9.12 8.48 -3.30
N TRP A 53 -9.96 7.54 -3.73
CA TRP A 53 -10.88 7.75 -4.85
C TRP A 53 -11.96 8.79 -4.55
N VAL A 54 -12.56 8.72 -3.36
CA VAL A 54 -13.57 9.70 -2.92
C VAL A 54 -12.93 11.09 -2.80
N GLY A 55 -11.75 11.20 -2.18
CA GLY A 55 -11.07 12.48 -2.05
C GLY A 55 -10.54 13.05 -3.35
N TRP A 56 -10.18 12.20 -4.32
CA TRP A 56 -9.87 12.65 -5.67
C TRP A 56 -11.12 13.19 -6.37
N PHE A 57 -12.24 12.46 -6.28
CA PHE A 57 -13.50 12.85 -6.93
C PHE A 57 -14.05 14.18 -6.40
N PHE A 58 -14.00 14.39 -5.08
CA PHE A 58 -14.48 15.61 -4.41
C PHE A 58 -13.38 16.67 -4.17
N GLU A 59 -12.14 16.44 -4.60
CA GLU A 59 -10.98 17.32 -4.39
C GLU A 59 -10.68 17.62 -2.89
N VAL A 60 -10.97 16.66 -2.01
CA VAL A 60 -10.78 16.80 -0.55
C VAL A 60 -9.40 16.29 -0.13
N LYS A 61 -8.49 17.22 0.15
CA LYS A 61 -7.10 16.93 0.59
C LYS A 61 -7.04 16.17 1.92
N GLY A 62 -8.04 16.32 2.78
CA GLY A 62 -8.10 15.63 4.07
C GLY A 62 -8.17 14.11 3.93
N TYR A 63 -8.87 13.61 2.92
CA TYR A 63 -8.95 12.17 2.66
C TYR A 63 -7.63 11.60 2.13
N LEU A 64 -6.88 12.37 1.33
CA LEU A 64 -5.52 12.01 0.92
C LEU A 64 -4.59 11.84 2.13
N LEU A 65 -4.63 12.79 3.07
CA LEU A 65 -3.82 12.71 4.28
C LEU A 65 -4.23 11.53 5.16
N ALA A 66 -5.54 11.35 5.39
CA ALA A 66 -6.05 10.24 6.18
C ALA A 66 -5.65 8.88 5.58
N ALA A 67 -5.79 8.71 4.26
CA ALA A 67 -5.36 7.49 3.58
C ALA A 67 -3.84 7.25 3.71
N SER A 68 -3.03 8.31 3.59
CA SER A 68 -1.57 8.23 3.73
C SER A 68 -1.13 7.81 5.13
N ILE A 69 -1.85 8.28 6.17
CA ILE A 69 -1.62 7.86 7.56
C ILE A 69 -1.96 6.38 7.74
N LEU A 70 -3.10 5.93 7.22
CA LEU A 70 -3.46 4.50 7.28
C LEU A 70 -2.43 3.61 6.58
N LEU A 71 -1.95 4.01 5.39
CA LEU A 71 -0.89 3.28 4.68
C LEU A 71 0.43 3.26 5.47
N SER A 72 0.76 4.34 6.18
CA SER A 72 1.93 4.41 7.05
C SER A 72 1.85 3.41 8.21
N ILE A 73 0.66 3.25 8.80
CA ILE A 73 0.43 2.28 9.87
C ILE A 73 0.66 0.85 9.34
N LEU A 74 0.12 0.54 8.15
CA LEU A 74 0.33 -0.77 7.50
C LEU A 74 1.79 -1.01 7.13
N LEU A 75 2.49 0.03 6.68
CA LEU A 75 3.92 -0.01 6.41
C LEU A 75 4.71 -0.29 7.70
N GLY A 76 4.37 0.38 8.80
CA GLY A 76 4.98 0.16 10.12
C GLY A 76 4.87 -1.29 10.55
N GLY A 77 3.66 -1.87 10.47
CA GLY A 77 3.44 -3.28 10.80
C GLY A 77 4.17 -4.28 9.90
N GLN A 78 4.55 -3.89 8.68
CA GLN A 78 5.34 -4.79 7.83
C GLN A 78 6.80 -4.92 8.24
N PHE A 79 7.37 -3.94 8.95
CA PHE A 79 8.75 -4.04 9.40
C PHE A 79 8.98 -5.15 10.44
N ASP A 80 7.92 -5.60 11.12
CA ASP A 80 7.95 -6.72 12.07
C ASP A 80 8.31 -8.05 11.39
N TYR A 81 8.14 -8.16 10.07
CA TYR A 81 8.41 -9.37 9.28
C TYR A 81 9.69 -9.28 8.42
N THR A 82 10.56 -8.30 8.69
CA THR A 82 11.89 -8.18 8.04
C THR A 82 12.75 -9.44 8.14
N GLY A 83 12.48 -10.28 9.15
CA GLY A 83 13.06 -11.61 9.33
C GLY A 83 12.85 -12.60 8.17
N LEU A 84 11.90 -12.35 7.27
CA LEU A 84 11.72 -13.16 6.06
C LEU A 84 12.91 -13.06 5.10
N VAL A 85 13.53 -11.88 5.02
CA VAL A 85 14.60 -11.59 4.06
C VAL A 85 15.93 -12.20 4.51
N ASN A 86 16.23 -12.10 5.81
CA ASN A 86 17.46 -12.65 6.38
C ASN A 86 17.34 -14.14 6.77
N GLY A 87 16.14 -14.73 6.69
CA GLY A 87 15.89 -16.13 6.99
C GLY A 87 15.73 -16.46 8.46
N SER A 88 15.54 -15.46 9.34
CA SER A 88 15.24 -15.71 10.76
C SER A 88 13.82 -16.26 10.96
N GLN A 89 12.89 -15.98 10.04
CA GLN A 89 11.56 -16.59 10.01
C GLN A 89 11.54 -17.85 9.15
N PHE A 90 11.01 -18.93 9.71
CA PHE A 90 10.94 -20.21 9.04
C PHE A 90 9.85 -20.23 7.97
N VAL A 91 10.25 -20.46 6.72
CA VAL A 91 9.36 -20.75 5.59
C VAL A 91 9.94 -21.95 4.85
N PRO A 92 9.15 -23.00 4.54
CA PRO A 92 9.62 -24.14 3.77
C PRO A 92 10.27 -23.71 2.46
N SER A 93 11.34 -24.39 2.06
CA SER A 93 12.12 -24.07 0.85
C SER A 93 11.27 -23.98 -0.43
N LEU A 94 10.18 -24.75 -0.49
CA LEU A 94 9.21 -24.73 -1.59
C LEU A 94 8.52 -23.36 -1.75
N TYR A 95 8.23 -22.66 -0.65
CA TYR A 95 7.48 -21.40 -0.64
C TYR A 95 8.35 -20.17 -0.34
N ALA A 96 9.53 -20.36 0.25
CA ALA A 96 10.48 -19.31 0.61
C ALA A 96 10.73 -18.27 -0.50
N PRO A 97 10.99 -18.62 -1.78
CA PRO A 97 11.22 -17.61 -2.81
C PRO A 97 9.96 -16.77 -3.08
N MET A 98 8.78 -17.40 -3.17
CA MET A 98 7.53 -16.70 -3.44
C MET A 98 7.16 -15.72 -2.31
N VAL A 99 7.26 -16.18 -1.06
CA VAL A 99 6.95 -15.37 0.13
C VAL A 99 7.88 -14.15 0.21
N ARG A 100 9.18 -14.35 -0.03
CA ARG A 100 10.17 -13.26 -0.01
C ARG A 100 9.94 -12.24 -1.12
N THR A 101 9.65 -12.70 -2.34
CA THR A 101 9.35 -11.79 -3.46
C THR A 101 8.12 -10.96 -3.17
N VAL A 102 7.05 -11.57 -2.64
CA VAL A 102 5.85 -10.84 -2.24
C VAL A 102 6.14 -9.83 -1.15
N TYR A 103 6.92 -10.20 -0.13
CA TYR A 103 7.32 -9.30 0.94
C TYR A 103 8.05 -8.06 0.41
N VAL A 104 9.08 -8.26 -0.42
CA VAL A 104 9.86 -7.15 -0.98
C VAL A 104 9.00 -6.28 -1.89
N LEU A 105 8.20 -6.88 -2.78
CA LEU A 105 7.34 -6.14 -3.70
C LEU A 105 6.23 -5.37 -2.97
N GLY A 106 5.60 -6.00 -1.98
CA GLY A 106 4.58 -5.38 -1.13
C GLY A 106 5.16 -4.21 -0.33
N LEU A 107 6.35 -4.37 0.24
CA LEU A 107 7.05 -3.31 0.96
C LEU A 107 7.42 -2.14 0.04
N MET A 108 7.94 -2.40 -1.16
CA MET A 108 8.24 -1.35 -2.15
C MET A 108 6.97 -0.58 -2.56
N LEU A 109 5.87 -1.28 -2.83
CA LEU A 109 4.60 -0.65 -3.20
C LEU A 109 3.97 0.12 -2.03
N LEU A 110 4.08 -0.37 -0.80
CA LEU A 110 3.64 0.33 0.42
C LEU A 110 4.42 1.61 0.63
N ILE A 111 5.75 1.57 0.54
CA ILE A 111 6.61 2.75 0.65
C ILE A 111 6.29 3.74 -0.47
N GLY A 112 6.17 3.26 -1.71
CA GLY A 112 5.82 4.08 -2.86
C GLY A 112 4.47 4.78 -2.70
N SER A 113 3.43 4.03 -2.29
CA SER A 113 2.08 4.58 -2.09
C SER A 113 2.04 5.59 -0.94
N THR A 114 2.70 5.27 0.17
CA THR A 114 2.76 6.14 1.36
C THR A 114 3.53 7.43 1.06
N GLY A 115 4.72 7.30 0.46
CA GLY A 115 5.56 8.43 0.09
C GLY A 115 4.90 9.35 -0.94
N LEU A 116 4.31 8.77 -2.00
CA LEU A 116 3.55 9.53 -2.99
C LEU A 116 2.34 10.23 -2.37
N GLY A 117 1.66 9.58 -1.42
CA GLY A 117 0.52 10.16 -0.70
C GLY A 117 0.88 11.46 0.03
N TYR A 118 1.93 11.43 0.86
CA TYR A 118 2.41 12.63 1.56
C TYR A 118 2.95 13.69 0.61
N PHE A 119 3.73 13.29 -0.40
CA PHE A 119 4.29 14.22 -1.38
C PHE A 119 3.17 14.96 -2.13
N THR A 120 2.15 14.22 -2.59
CA THR A 120 1.00 14.78 -3.29
C THR A 120 0.19 15.72 -2.40
N TYR A 121 0.01 15.36 -1.12
CA TYR A 121 -0.66 16.24 -0.16
C TYR A 121 0.09 17.57 0.01
N HIS A 122 1.41 17.51 0.17
CA HIS A 122 2.24 18.69 0.34
C HIS A 122 2.22 19.61 -0.89
N GLN A 123 2.40 19.04 -2.09
CA GLN A 123 2.29 19.76 -3.38
C GLN A 123 0.95 20.47 -3.52
N LEU A 124 -0.15 19.74 -3.26
CA LEU A 124 -1.49 20.32 -3.32
C LEU A 124 -1.68 21.44 -2.31
N HIS A 125 -1.10 21.34 -1.12
CA HIS A 125 -1.19 22.37 -0.09
C HIS A 125 -0.48 23.67 -0.50
N GLN A 126 0.69 23.58 -1.14
CA GLN A 126 1.46 24.75 -1.59
C GLN A 126 0.79 25.56 -2.70
N ILE A 127 0.11 24.91 -3.66
CA ILE A 127 -0.54 25.58 -4.80
C ILE A 127 -1.70 26.50 -4.39
N LYS A 128 -2.22 26.40 -3.15
CA LYS A 128 -3.31 27.24 -2.64
C LYS A 128 -2.85 28.39 -1.72
N LYS A 129 -1.54 28.62 -1.56
CA LYS A 129 -1.01 29.86 -0.96
C LYS A 129 -0.77 30.89 -2.06
#